data_AF-A0A2D9QZB5-F1
#
_entry.id   AF-A0A2D9QZB5-F1
#
_cell.length_a   1.000
_cell.length_b   1.000
_cell.length_c   1.000
_cell.angle_alpha   90.00
_cell.angle_beta   90.00
_cell.angle_gamma   90.00
#
_symmetry.space_group_name_H-M   'P 1'
#
loop_
_entity.id
_entity.type
_entity.pdbx_description
1 polymer ?
#
loop_
_entity_poly.entity_id
_entity_poly.type
_entity_poly.pdbx_seq_one_letter_code
_entity_poly.pdbx_strand_id
1 'polypeptide(L)'
;EKAAAAAATAAYRNKVALEAFQQKLADEKAAAAASTAAYQAKVAYEARVDKILQDLVVKLEEVIMPDDYKSILVEELIEEATAKLEAEKFIGAISGEIVTVAIHEFCKDNLNLSDSNIELFKKALAGGYLGNVGPQVTHGTEFTENRWDKYITCVGSKSN
;
A
#
# COMPACT_ATOMS: atom_id res chain seq x y z
N GLU A 1 -11.93 -36.19 -46.72
CA GLU A 1 -10.79 -35.32 -46.31
C GLU A 1 -11.17 -33.89 -45.92
N LYS A 2 -11.77 -33.08 -46.80
CA LYS A 2 -12.00 -31.63 -46.56
C LYS A 2 -12.82 -31.31 -45.29
N ALA A 3 -13.82 -32.13 -44.96
CA ALA A 3 -14.63 -31.98 -43.75
C ALA A 3 -13.86 -32.32 -42.44
N ALA A 4 -12.96 -33.31 -42.49
CA ALA A 4 -12.14 -33.70 -41.35
C ALA A 4 -11.08 -32.64 -41.02
N ALA A 5 -10.48 -32.03 -42.05
CA ALA A 5 -9.55 -30.90 -41.89
C ALA A 5 -10.24 -29.66 -41.29
N ALA A 6 -11.46 -29.34 -41.71
CA ALA A 6 -12.25 -28.26 -41.14
C ALA A 6 -12.59 -28.49 -39.66
N ALA A 7 -12.98 -29.72 -39.30
CA ALA A 7 -13.27 -30.09 -37.91
C ALA A 7 -12.02 -30.01 -37.01
N ALA A 8 -10.86 -30.48 -37.50
CA ALA A 8 -9.59 -30.37 -36.77
C ALA A 8 -9.17 -28.91 -36.53
N THR A 9 -9.42 -28.03 -37.51
CA THR A 9 -9.12 -26.60 -37.40
C THR A 9 -10.05 -25.90 -36.39
N ALA A 10 -11.34 -26.26 -36.39
CA ALA A 10 -12.32 -25.75 -35.42
C ALA A 10 -12.00 -26.20 -33.99
N ALA A 11 -11.61 -27.47 -33.80
CA ALA A 11 -11.20 -27.99 -32.49
C ALA A 11 -9.96 -27.26 -31.95
N TYR A 12 -8.96 -27.00 -32.80
CA TYR A 12 -7.79 -26.23 -32.41
C TYR A 12 -8.13 -24.79 -32.01
N ARG A 13 -8.99 -24.10 -32.79
CA ARG A 13 -9.46 -22.74 -32.44
C ARG A 13 -10.21 -22.70 -31.10
N ASN A 14 -11.06 -23.68 -30.85
CA ASN A 14 -11.76 -23.79 -29.57
C ASN A 14 -10.79 -24.01 -28.40
N LYS A 15 -9.75 -24.82 -28.61
CA LYS A 15 -8.70 -25.03 -27.61
C LYS A 15 -7.96 -23.73 -27.27
N VAL A 16 -7.51 -22.98 -28.29
CA VAL A 16 -6.82 -21.69 -28.11
C VAL A 16 -7.75 -20.67 -27.44
N ALA A 17 -9.02 -20.62 -27.83
CA ALA A 17 -10.00 -19.73 -27.21
C ALA A 17 -10.27 -20.07 -25.74
N LEU A 18 -10.29 -21.37 -25.39
CA LEU A 18 -10.44 -21.83 -24.02
C LEU A 18 -9.23 -21.47 -23.16
N GLU A 19 -8.01 -21.68 -23.66
CA GLU A 19 -6.77 -21.30 -22.97
C GLU A 19 -6.73 -19.78 -22.72
N ALA A 20 -7.08 -18.97 -23.73
CA ALA A 20 -7.16 -17.52 -23.58
C ALA A 20 -8.25 -17.08 -22.58
N PHE A 21 -9.39 -17.78 -22.54
CA PHE A 21 -10.46 -17.50 -21.57
C PHE A 21 -10.06 -17.86 -20.14
N GLN A 22 -9.40 -19.01 -19.95
CA GLN A 22 -8.87 -19.42 -18.66
C GLN A 22 -7.82 -18.45 -18.13
N GLN A 23 -6.94 -17.96 -19.01
CA GLN A 23 -5.96 -16.92 -18.65
C GLN A 23 -6.66 -15.63 -18.20
N LYS A 24 -7.63 -15.13 -18.98
CA LYS A 24 -8.41 -13.93 -18.59
C LYS A 24 -9.12 -14.11 -17.26
N LEU A 25 -9.69 -15.29 -17.00
CA LEU A 25 -10.31 -15.61 -15.71
C LEU A 25 -9.30 -15.60 -14.55
N ALA A 26 -8.08 -16.07 -14.77
CA ALA A 26 -7.03 -16.02 -13.76
C ALA A 26 -6.62 -14.58 -13.46
N ASP A 27 -6.43 -13.76 -14.50
CA ASP A 27 -6.07 -12.34 -14.37
C ASP A 27 -7.19 -11.55 -13.67
N GLU A 28 -8.46 -11.75 -14.04
CA GLU A 28 -9.59 -11.10 -13.39
C GLU A 28 -9.75 -11.52 -11.92
N LYS A 29 -9.53 -12.80 -11.60
CA LYS A 29 -9.55 -13.26 -10.20
C LYS A 29 -8.43 -12.63 -9.37
N ALA A 30 -7.23 -12.50 -9.94
CA ALA A 30 -6.13 -11.83 -9.28
C ALA A 30 -6.43 -10.34 -9.04
N ALA A 31 -6.99 -9.66 -10.04
CA ALA A 31 -7.41 -8.25 -9.91
C ALA A 31 -8.53 -8.07 -8.87
N ALA A 32 -9.52 -8.97 -8.82
CA ALA A 32 -10.58 -8.93 -7.83
C ALA A 32 -10.06 -9.17 -6.40
N ALA A 33 -9.11 -10.10 -6.23
CA ALA A 33 -8.44 -10.33 -4.95
C ALA A 33 -7.64 -9.09 -4.51
N ALA A 34 -6.91 -8.45 -5.43
CA ALA A 34 -6.17 -7.22 -5.15
C ALA A 34 -7.10 -6.07 -4.74
N SER A 35 -8.24 -5.90 -5.43
CA SER A 35 -9.25 -4.89 -5.07
C SER A 35 -9.85 -5.14 -3.68
N THR A 36 -10.15 -6.39 -3.36
CA THR A 36 -10.66 -6.78 -2.04
C THR A 36 -9.61 -6.50 -0.95
N ALA A 37 -8.35 -6.85 -1.19
CA ALA A 37 -7.26 -6.58 -0.25
C ALA A 37 -7.06 -5.07 -0.04
N ALA A 38 -7.11 -4.26 -1.09
CA ALA A 38 -7.02 -2.81 -0.99
C ALA A 38 -8.18 -2.20 -0.19
N TYR A 39 -9.40 -2.71 -0.37
CA TYR A 39 -10.55 -2.30 0.44
C TYR A 39 -10.38 -2.66 1.91
N GLN A 40 -9.97 -3.89 2.22
CA GLN A 40 -9.73 -4.31 3.61
C GLN A 40 -8.59 -3.51 4.28
N ALA A 41 -7.53 -3.20 3.53
CA ALA A 41 -6.46 -2.32 3.99
C ALA A 41 -6.98 -0.91 4.31
N LYS A 42 -7.88 -0.36 3.49
CA LYS A 42 -8.54 0.92 3.77
C LYS A 42 -9.38 0.87 5.04
N VAL A 43 -10.19 -0.18 5.23
CA VAL A 43 -11.03 -0.34 6.43
C VAL A 43 -10.18 -0.43 7.70
N ALA A 44 -9.10 -1.21 7.66
CA ALA A 44 -8.18 -1.31 8.79
C ALA A 44 -7.43 0.00 9.08
N TYR A 45 -7.11 0.78 8.04
CA TYR A 45 -6.58 2.14 8.22
C TYR A 45 -7.60 3.07 8.89
N GLU A 46 -8.85 3.09 8.42
CA GLU A 46 -9.93 3.89 9.02
C GLU A 46 -10.12 3.55 10.51
N ALA A 47 -10.11 2.26 10.86
CA ALA A 47 -10.19 1.82 12.26
C ALA A 47 -9.00 2.27 13.12
N ARG A 48 -7.79 2.32 12.55
CA ARG A 48 -6.60 2.85 13.26
C ARG A 48 -6.74 4.35 13.51
N VAL A 49 -7.19 5.11 12.51
CA VAL A 49 -7.43 6.56 12.63
C VAL A 49 -8.50 6.85 13.67
N ASP A 50 -9.61 6.11 13.66
CA ASP A 50 -10.68 6.28 14.65
C ASP A 50 -10.19 6.02 16.08
N LYS A 51 -9.34 5.00 16.28
CA LYS A 51 -8.73 4.72 17.58
C LYS A 51 -7.81 5.86 18.03
N ILE A 52 -6.98 6.38 17.13
CA ILE A 52 -6.11 7.52 17.42
C ILE A 52 -6.95 8.73 17.83
N LEU A 53 -8.04 9.01 17.09
CA LEU A 53 -8.93 10.12 17.40
C LEU A 53 -9.59 9.95 18.78
N GLN A 54 -10.06 8.75 19.11
CA GLN A 54 -10.61 8.45 20.44
C GLN A 54 -9.58 8.64 21.55
N ASP A 55 -8.36 8.12 21.39
CA ASP A 55 -7.27 8.28 22.37
C ASP A 55 -6.89 9.77 22.56
N LEU A 56 -6.96 10.57 21.49
CA LEU A 56 -6.75 12.02 21.54
C LEU A 56 -7.87 12.74 22.29
N VAL A 57 -9.13 12.39 22.04
CA VAL A 57 -10.28 12.99 22.73
C VAL A 57 -10.21 12.73 24.23
N VAL A 58 -9.89 11.50 24.66
CA VAL A 58 -9.73 11.17 26.08
C VAL A 58 -8.62 12.00 26.72
N LYS A 59 -7.45 12.11 26.07
CA LYS A 59 -6.36 12.96 26.57
C LYS A 59 -6.76 14.42 26.66
N LEU A 60 -7.54 14.91 25.70
CA LEU A 60 -8.02 16.29 25.71
C LEU A 60 -9.00 16.53 26.86
N GLU A 61 -9.91 15.59 27.14
CA GLU A 61 -10.82 15.65 28.29
C GLU A 61 -10.06 15.62 29.63
N GLU A 62 -9.00 14.81 29.76
CA GLU A 62 -8.13 14.79 30.95
C GLU A 62 -7.42 16.13 31.18
N VAL A 63 -6.96 16.78 30.10
CA VAL A 63 -6.25 18.07 30.17
C VAL A 63 -7.20 19.24 30.42
N ILE A 64 -8.45 19.16 29.97
CA ILE A 64 -9.47 20.21 30.16
C ILE A 64 -10.11 20.17 31.57
N MET A 65 -10.08 19.02 32.25
CA MET A 65 -10.71 18.84 33.57
C MET A 65 -9.76 18.94 34.79
N PRO A 66 -8.87 19.94 34.84
CA PRO A 66 -8.66 20.65 36.11
C PRO A 66 -8.45 22.17 35.88
N ASP A 67 -9.38 22.97 36.41
CA ASP A 67 -9.26 24.39 36.74
C ASP A 67 -8.21 25.23 35.98
N ASP A 68 -8.65 25.85 34.89
CA ASP A 68 -8.33 27.23 34.50
C ASP A 68 -6.84 27.65 34.44
N TYR A 69 -5.92 26.81 33.97
CA TYR A 69 -4.64 27.28 33.42
C TYR A 69 -3.89 26.20 32.62
N LYS A 70 -3.98 26.24 31.27
CA LYS A 70 -2.88 25.96 30.32
C LYS A 70 -3.39 25.91 28.86
N SER A 71 -3.71 27.08 28.32
CA SER A 71 -3.88 27.29 26.86
C SER A 71 -2.68 26.74 26.05
N ILE A 72 -1.48 26.78 26.63
CA ILE A 72 -0.24 26.35 26.01
C ILE A 72 -0.15 24.82 25.89
N LEU A 73 -0.72 24.05 26.84
CA LEU A 73 -0.75 22.58 26.69
C LEU A 73 -1.75 22.13 25.62
N VAL A 74 -2.85 22.88 25.42
CA VAL A 74 -3.82 22.53 24.38
C VAL A 74 -3.22 22.73 22.99
N GLU A 75 -2.48 23.81 22.76
CA GLU A 75 -1.75 24.03 21.50
C GLU A 75 -0.67 22.96 21.26
N GLU A 76 0.16 22.64 22.27
CA GLU A 76 1.18 21.58 22.19
C GLU A 76 0.56 20.20 21.95
N LEU A 77 -0.57 19.90 22.59
CA LEU A 77 -1.30 18.64 22.41
C LEU A 77 -1.95 18.55 21.03
N ILE A 78 -2.45 19.67 20.49
CA ILE A 78 -2.96 19.76 19.11
C ILE A 78 -1.81 19.55 18.11
N GLU A 79 -0.62 20.12 18.36
CA GLU A 79 0.56 19.88 17.53
C GLU A 79 1.00 18.41 17.58
N GLU A 80 1.07 17.80 18.77
CA GLU A 80 1.39 16.38 18.95
C GLU A 80 0.35 15.47 18.27
N ALA A 81 -0.93 15.79 18.43
CA ALA A 81 -2.05 15.12 17.78
C ALA A 81 -1.97 15.19 16.26
N THR A 82 -1.71 16.37 15.71
CA THR A 82 -1.58 16.60 14.27
C THR A 82 -0.38 15.86 13.71
N ALA A 83 0.76 15.88 14.42
CA ALA A 83 1.96 15.13 14.03
C ALA A 83 1.71 13.61 14.01
N LYS A 84 0.97 13.08 15.00
CA LYS A 84 0.57 11.65 15.01
C LYS A 84 -0.36 11.30 13.86
N LEU A 85 -1.32 12.17 13.55
CA LEU A 85 -2.24 11.94 12.44
C LEU A 85 -1.51 11.96 11.07
N GLU A 86 -0.60 12.90 10.87
CA GLU A 86 0.22 12.96 9.64
C GLU A 86 1.19 11.77 9.53
N ALA A 87 1.74 11.28 10.65
CA ALA A 87 2.56 10.09 10.68
C ALA A 87 1.76 8.81 10.36
N GLU A 88 0.49 8.73 10.74
CA GLU A 88 -0.32 7.54 10.46
C GLU A 88 -0.97 7.57 9.07
N LYS A 89 -0.93 8.71 8.38
CA LYS A 89 -1.55 8.92 7.06
C LYS A 89 -1.27 7.78 6.07
N PHE A 90 -2.35 7.26 5.50
CA PHE A 90 -2.31 6.16 4.52
C PHE A 90 -1.60 6.59 3.24
N ILE A 91 -0.53 5.89 2.89
CA ILE A 91 0.18 6.04 1.61
C ILE A 91 -0.35 5.05 0.58
N GLY A 92 -0.73 3.85 1.01
CA GLY A 92 -1.28 2.82 0.15
C GLY A 92 -1.14 1.43 0.74
N ALA A 93 -1.42 0.40 -0.07
CA ALA A 93 -1.22 -0.99 0.29
C ALA A 93 -0.30 -1.68 -0.71
N ILE A 94 0.69 -2.43 -0.22
CA ILE A 94 1.59 -3.24 -1.06
C ILE A 94 1.45 -4.67 -0.62
N SER A 95 1.20 -5.59 -1.56
CA SER A 95 1.12 -7.03 -1.25
C SER A 95 0.14 -7.38 -0.11
N GLY A 96 -0.90 -6.56 0.11
CA GLY A 96 -1.88 -6.72 1.18
C GLY A 96 -1.54 -6.03 2.51
N GLU A 97 -0.36 -5.42 2.63
CA GLU A 97 0.08 -4.71 3.84
C GLU A 97 -0.16 -3.21 3.73
N ILE A 98 -0.66 -2.61 4.82
CA ILE A 98 -0.89 -1.16 4.90
C ILE A 98 0.45 -0.44 5.07
N VAL A 99 0.66 0.57 4.24
CA VAL A 99 1.79 1.50 4.34
C VAL A 99 1.27 2.85 4.84
N THR A 100 1.67 3.23 6.05
CA THR A 100 1.46 4.58 6.62
C THR A 100 2.73 5.42 6.46
N VAL A 101 2.65 6.74 6.64
CA VAL A 101 3.83 7.63 6.62
C VAL A 101 4.90 7.17 7.62
N ALA A 102 4.53 6.73 8.81
CA ALA A 102 5.44 6.28 9.86
C ALA A 102 6.18 5.01 9.45
N ILE A 103 5.46 4.00 8.94
CA ILE A 103 6.07 2.77 8.41
C ILE A 103 6.97 3.10 7.22
N HIS A 104 6.55 4.06 6.40
CA HIS A 104 7.27 4.47 5.21
C HIS A 104 8.60 5.16 5.55
N GLU A 105 8.61 6.13 6.46
CA GLU A 105 9.84 6.78 6.95
C GLU A 105 10.73 5.79 7.69
N PHE A 106 10.16 4.91 8.53
CA PHE A 106 10.95 3.86 9.19
C PHE A 106 11.69 2.97 8.19
N CYS A 107 11.02 2.51 7.14
CA CYS A 107 11.63 1.65 6.14
C CYS A 107 12.57 2.40 5.20
N LYS A 108 12.32 3.69 4.95
CA LYS A 108 13.26 4.57 4.25
C LYS A 108 14.59 4.65 4.98
N ASP A 109 14.55 4.95 6.28
CA ASP A 109 15.75 5.11 7.11
C ASP A 109 16.48 3.77 7.29
N ASN A 110 15.76 2.69 7.60
CA ASN A 110 16.35 1.36 7.79
C ASN A 110 17.02 0.82 6.52
N LEU A 111 16.57 1.24 5.33
CA LEU A 111 17.10 0.81 4.04
C LEU A 111 17.99 1.87 3.37
N ASN A 112 18.27 3.00 4.03
CA ASN A 112 19.01 4.13 3.48
C ASN A 112 18.49 4.60 2.11
N LEU A 113 17.16 4.67 1.96
CA LEU A 113 16.53 5.18 0.74
C LEU A 113 16.47 6.71 0.78
N SER A 114 16.62 7.35 -0.38
CA SER A 114 16.46 8.81 -0.51
C SER A 114 15.00 9.23 -0.57
N ASP A 115 14.71 10.50 -0.34
CA ASP A 115 13.37 11.08 -0.54
C ASP A 115 12.88 10.91 -1.99
N SER A 116 13.81 10.94 -2.96
CA SER A 116 13.51 10.66 -4.37
C SER A 116 13.01 9.23 -4.59
N ASN A 117 13.57 8.26 -3.86
CA ASN A 117 13.08 6.87 -3.89
C ASN A 117 11.65 6.76 -3.35
N ILE A 118 11.36 7.52 -2.30
CA ILE A 118 10.04 7.58 -1.68
C ILE A 118 9.00 8.20 -2.61
N GLU A 119 9.35 9.30 -3.29
CA GLU A 119 8.46 9.90 -4.29
C GLU A 119 8.22 8.97 -5.48
N LEU A 120 9.27 8.32 -5.98
CA LEU A 120 9.16 7.35 -7.06
C LEU A 120 8.23 6.20 -6.66
N PHE A 121 8.42 5.68 -5.45
CA PHE A 121 7.58 4.64 -4.87
C PHE A 121 6.10 5.07 -4.82
N LYS A 122 5.80 6.25 -4.26
CA LYS A 122 4.43 6.78 -4.16
C LYS A 122 3.77 6.95 -5.53
N LYS A 123 4.50 7.53 -6.49
CA LYS A 123 4.03 7.70 -7.88
C LYS A 123 3.77 6.36 -8.55
N ALA A 124 4.63 5.37 -8.31
CA ALA A 124 4.50 4.04 -8.89
C ALA A 124 3.39 3.20 -8.28
N LEU A 125 3.17 3.35 -6.97
CA LEU A 125 2.05 2.73 -6.28
C LEU A 125 0.72 3.33 -6.78
N ALA A 126 0.62 4.65 -6.84
CA ALA A 126 -0.58 5.33 -7.34
C ALA A 126 -0.87 5.02 -8.81
N GLY A 127 0.17 4.84 -9.63
CA GLY A 127 0.03 4.49 -11.04
C GLY A 127 -0.06 2.98 -11.32
N GLY A 128 0.01 2.11 -10.32
CA GLY A 128 -0.05 0.65 -10.50
C GLY A 128 1.12 0.06 -11.28
N TYR A 129 2.26 0.76 -11.35
CA TYR A 129 3.46 0.32 -12.08
C TYR A 129 4.65 0.06 -11.16
N LEU A 130 4.40 -0.16 -9.87
CA LEU A 130 5.44 -0.43 -8.87
C LEU A 130 6.37 -1.59 -9.27
N GLY A 131 5.87 -2.63 -9.94
CA GLY A 131 6.71 -3.73 -10.45
C GLY A 131 7.67 -3.34 -11.57
N ASN A 132 7.43 -2.22 -12.26
CA ASN A 132 8.23 -1.76 -13.40
C ASN A 132 9.34 -0.77 -13.01
N VAL A 133 9.35 -0.29 -11.76
CA VAL A 133 10.34 0.68 -11.27
C VAL A 133 10.95 0.21 -9.97
N GLY A 134 12.28 0.22 -9.88
CA GLY A 134 12.99 -0.06 -8.62
C GLY A 134 13.45 1.21 -7.91
N PRO A 135 13.99 1.07 -6.69
CA PRO A 135 14.65 2.17 -5.99
C PRO A 135 15.83 2.71 -6.83
N GLN A 136 16.06 4.02 -6.78
CA GLN A 136 17.22 4.67 -7.37
C GLN A 136 18.46 4.41 -6.50
N VAL A 137 19.50 3.95 -7.17
CA VAL A 137 20.86 3.73 -6.67
C VAL A 137 21.83 4.60 -7.47
N THR A 138 23.12 4.54 -7.15
CA THR A 138 24.17 5.37 -7.76
C THR A 138 24.25 5.31 -9.28
N HIS A 139 23.79 4.20 -9.88
CA HIS A 139 23.88 3.94 -11.32
C HIS A 139 22.52 4.00 -12.05
N GLY A 140 21.47 4.52 -11.41
CA GLY A 140 20.11 4.58 -11.96
C GLY A 140 19.10 3.83 -11.11
N THR A 141 17.97 3.41 -11.69
CA THR A 141 16.97 2.59 -10.98
C THR A 141 17.38 1.11 -10.97
N GLU A 142 17.18 0.44 -9.85
CA GLU A 142 17.38 -1.01 -9.74
C GLU A 142 16.38 -1.77 -10.62
N PHE A 143 16.84 -2.76 -11.39
CA PHE A 143 16.02 -3.56 -12.31
C PHE A 143 16.03 -5.08 -12.01
N THR A 144 16.27 -5.49 -10.77
CA THR A 144 16.28 -6.90 -10.33
C THR A 144 14.87 -7.49 -10.20
N GLU A 145 14.69 -8.82 -10.22
CA GLU A 145 13.34 -9.42 -9.98
C GLU A 145 12.80 -9.08 -8.58
N ASN A 146 13.70 -8.89 -7.63
CA ASN A 146 13.42 -8.59 -6.22
C ASN A 146 13.36 -7.07 -5.93
N ARG A 147 12.95 -6.28 -6.93
CA ARG A 147 12.77 -4.83 -6.82
C ARG A 147 11.78 -4.52 -5.71
N TRP A 148 12.18 -3.70 -4.75
CA TRP A 148 11.41 -3.35 -3.54
C TRP A 148 11.20 -4.48 -2.52
N ASP A 149 11.69 -5.70 -2.72
CA ASP A 149 11.46 -6.81 -1.76
C ASP A 149 11.93 -6.48 -0.34
N LYS A 150 13.09 -5.82 -0.22
CA LYS A 150 13.60 -5.35 1.07
C LYS A 150 12.65 -4.37 1.75
N TYR A 151 12.04 -3.50 0.94
CA TYR A 151 11.08 -2.51 1.41
C TYR A 151 9.76 -3.17 1.81
N ILE A 152 9.22 -4.06 0.98
CA ILE A 152 8.00 -4.83 1.27
C ILE A 152 8.19 -5.64 2.56
N THR A 153 9.33 -6.34 2.69
CA THR A 153 9.67 -7.08 3.91
C THR A 153 9.72 -6.18 5.15
N CYS A 154 10.29 -4.98 5.01
CA CYS A 154 10.33 -4.01 6.09
C CYS A 154 8.93 -3.53 6.51
N VAL A 155 8.07 -3.20 5.53
CA VAL A 155 6.68 -2.80 5.77
C VAL A 155 5.96 -3.91 6.54
N GLY A 156 6.04 -5.16 6.10
CA GLY A 156 5.36 -6.28 6.74
C GLY A 156 5.80 -6.57 8.17
N SER A 157 7.05 -6.26 8.49
CA SER A 157 7.55 -6.36 9.86
C SER A 157 6.97 -5.31 10.82
N LYS A 158 6.37 -4.22 10.29
CA LYS A 158 5.81 -3.10 11.04
C LYS A 158 4.30 -2.95 10.92
N SER A 159 3.69 -3.55 9.89
CA SER A 159 2.25 -3.51 9.68
C SER A 159 1.49 -4.46 10.61
N ASN A 160 2.15 -5.50 11.15
CA ASN A 160 1.61 -6.49 12.10
C ASN A 160 1.72 -6.07 13.57
#